data_AF-A0AAU2LF72-F1
#
_entry.id   AF-A0AAU2LF72-F1
#
_cell.length_a   1.000
_cell.length_b   1.000
_cell.length_c   1.000
_cell.angle_alpha   90.00
_cell.angle_beta   90.00
_cell.angle_gamma   90.00
#
_symmetry.space_group_name_H-M   'P 1'
#
loop_
_entity.id
_entity.type
_entity.pdbx_description
1 polymer ?
#
loop_
_entity_poly.entity_id
_entity_poly.type
_entity_poly.pdbx_seq_one_letter_code
_entity_poly.pdbx_strand_id
1 'polypeptide(L)'
;MAPLQAARAQERHSEQRGGRARRATGNQRAKPLFDDATRVMLTLLYQRQVCSMKLLGDMLEVTPNCIGHLVAETRRVLEDHGHQPGHAPSRFTTADALMAFLDTAETPTRTRIMESLSHPRLTGMSRAELDALARRLAPRQVAQVERASYQRRGADRQPGSRSGVFPQKLGDRERVVVAILYLRRLCTLDILADVLGNVSRSSIGNVVREIRPLLAEGRLLPPPATTRYRTATELLAAANEGTDTPTS
;
A
#
# COMPACT_ATOMS: atom_id res chain seq x y z
N MET A 1 29.10 -17.45 15.62
CA MET A 1 28.00 -16.48 15.80
C MET A 1 26.63 -17.13 16.07
N ALA A 2 26.45 -18.43 15.79
CA ALA A 2 25.22 -19.18 16.09
C ALA A 2 24.86 -19.46 17.58
N PRO A 3 25.80 -19.64 18.55
CA PRO A 3 25.41 -20.06 19.89
C PRO A 3 24.86 -18.94 20.78
N LEU A 4 25.21 -17.68 20.50
CA LEU A 4 24.76 -16.51 21.26
C LEU A 4 23.30 -16.11 20.96
N GLN A 5 22.78 -16.48 19.78
CA GLN A 5 21.40 -16.22 19.37
C GLN A 5 20.42 -17.20 20.04
N ALA A 6 20.83 -18.44 20.26
CA ALA A 6 20.01 -19.45 20.94
C ALA A 6 19.85 -19.15 22.45
N ALA A 7 20.92 -18.68 23.11
CA ALA A 7 20.89 -18.35 24.54
C ALA A 7 19.93 -17.19 24.86
N ARG A 8 19.95 -16.12 24.06
CA ARG A 8 19.08 -14.94 24.25
C ARG A 8 17.62 -15.17 23.88
N ALA A 9 17.32 -16.21 23.08
CA ALA A 9 15.95 -16.65 22.83
C ALA A 9 15.42 -17.46 24.01
N GLN A 10 16.26 -18.31 24.60
CA GLN A 10 15.92 -19.14 25.76
C GLN A 10 15.64 -18.30 27.02
N GLU A 11 16.46 -17.29 27.32
CA GLU A 11 16.29 -16.39 28.48
C GLU A 11 14.98 -15.59 28.43
N ARG A 12 14.65 -15.04 27.26
CA ARG A 12 13.40 -14.28 27.07
C ARG A 12 12.15 -15.15 27.16
N HIS A 13 12.26 -16.43 26.79
CA HIS A 13 11.16 -17.39 26.96
C HIS A 13 10.98 -17.86 28.41
N SER A 14 12.05 -17.89 29.21
CA SER A 14 11.95 -18.16 30.65
C SER A 14 11.39 -16.99 31.45
N GLU A 15 11.69 -15.74 31.05
CA GLU A 15 11.20 -14.56 31.76
C GLU A 15 9.72 -14.24 31.45
N GLN A 16 9.24 -14.53 30.23
CA GLN A 16 7.84 -14.33 29.85
C GLN A 16 6.88 -15.38 30.42
N ARG A 17 7.40 -16.51 30.91
CA ARG A 17 6.59 -17.60 31.49
C ARG A 17 6.94 -17.73 32.98
N GLY A 18 6.33 -16.91 33.81
CA GLY A 18 6.42 -17.05 35.26
C GLY A 18 6.17 -18.50 35.70
N GLY A 19 7.21 -19.17 36.18
CA GLY A 19 7.12 -20.46 36.87
C GLY A 19 7.20 -21.72 36.00
N ARG A 20 8.14 -22.58 36.42
CA ARG A 20 8.34 -24.02 36.17
C ARG A 20 7.62 -24.65 34.96
N ALA A 21 8.46 -24.95 33.96
CA ALA A 21 8.19 -25.70 32.74
C ALA A 21 7.13 -26.82 32.86
N ARG A 22 5.98 -26.61 32.22
CA ARG A 22 5.20 -27.73 31.69
C ARG A 22 5.92 -28.25 30.46
N ARG A 23 6.52 -29.43 30.59
CA ARG A 23 7.13 -30.21 29.52
C ARG A 23 6.14 -30.37 28.38
N ALA A 24 6.41 -29.75 27.24
CA ALA A 24 5.83 -30.13 25.96
C ALA A 24 6.91 -30.93 25.20
N THR A 25 6.77 -32.25 25.25
CA THR A 25 7.52 -33.20 24.45
C THR A 25 7.01 -33.14 23.01
N GLY A 26 7.89 -32.87 22.04
CA GLY A 26 7.63 -32.90 20.58
C GLY A 26 6.91 -31.65 20.05
N ASN A 27 7.41 -30.86 19.09
CA ASN A 27 8.14 -31.20 17.88
C ASN A 27 8.95 -29.95 17.41
N GLN A 28 10.27 -29.92 17.64
CA GLN A 28 11.12 -28.75 17.32
C GLN A 28 11.56 -28.66 15.84
N ARG A 29 10.95 -29.43 14.93
CA ARG A 29 11.20 -29.34 13.49
C ARG A 29 9.91 -29.56 12.69
N ALA A 30 8.91 -28.69 12.86
CA ALA A 30 7.95 -28.52 11.79
C ALA A 30 8.68 -27.81 10.64
N LYS A 31 8.80 -28.47 9.49
CA LYS A 31 9.32 -27.82 8.26
C LYS A 31 8.47 -26.56 8.02
N PRO A 32 9.07 -25.38 7.80
CA PRO A 32 8.29 -24.19 7.52
C PRO A 32 7.43 -24.43 6.28
N LEU A 33 6.18 -23.95 6.30
CA LEU A 33 5.20 -24.17 5.24
C LEU A 33 5.70 -23.67 3.86
N PHE A 34 6.52 -22.63 3.88
CA PHE A 34 7.17 -22.04 2.72
C PHE A 34 8.69 -22.04 2.92
N ASP A 35 9.43 -22.26 1.84
CA ASP A 35 10.88 -22.09 1.83
C ASP A 35 11.30 -20.61 1.93
N ASP A 36 12.58 -20.35 2.15
CA ASP A 36 13.09 -19.00 2.38
C ASP A 36 12.87 -18.07 1.16
N ALA A 37 13.01 -18.60 -0.06
CA ALA A 37 12.77 -17.83 -1.29
C ALA A 37 11.31 -17.39 -1.40
N THR A 38 10.36 -18.29 -1.15
CA THR A 38 8.93 -18.00 -1.14
C THR A 38 8.57 -17.04 -0.03
N ARG A 39 9.18 -17.18 1.16
CA ARG A 39 9.00 -16.25 2.29
C ARG A 39 9.40 -14.82 1.92
N VAL A 40 10.55 -14.65 1.26
CA VAL A 40 11.02 -13.35 0.74
C VAL A 40 10.06 -12.82 -0.31
N MET A 41 9.70 -13.63 -1.31
CA MET A 41 8.78 -13.24 -2.38
C MET A 41 7.43 -12.73 -1.84
N LEU A 42 6.77 -13.50 -0.95
CA LEU A 42 5.50 -13.11 -0.36
C LEU A 42 5.61 -11.82 0.45
N THR A 43 6.74 -11.65 1.15
CA THR A 43 7.02 -10.42 1.89
C THR A 43 7.21 -9.22 0.96
N LEU A 44 7.90 -9.39 -0.17
CA LEU A 44 8.06 -8.35 -1.17
C LEU A 44 6.73 -8.01 -1.83
N LEU A 45 5.93 -8.98 -2.27
CA LEU A 45 4.60 -8.75 -2.84
C LEU A 45 3.70 -7.96 -1.90
N TYR A 46 3.74 -8.30 -0.61
CA TYR A 46 3.00 -7.60 0.41
C TYR A 46 3.52 -6.18 0.67
N GLN A 47 4.83 -5.99 0.84
CA GLN A 47 5.43 -4.67 1.11
C GLN A 47 5.29 -3.72 -0.08
N ARG A 48 5.43 -4.23 -1.30
CA ARG A 48 5.20 -3.48 -2.54
C ARG A 48 3.71 -3.18 -2.78
N GLN A 49 2.81 -3.67 -1.93
CA GLN A 49 1.37 -3.50 -2.07
C GLN A 49 0.82 -4.05 -3.41
N VAL A 50 1.31 -5.20 -3.88
CA VAL A 50 0.80 -5.87 -5.09
C VAL A 50 -0.58 -6.49 -4.86
N CYS A 51 -0.72 -7.32 -3.82
CA CYS A 51 -1.96 -8.01 -3.46
C CYS A 51 -2.13 -8.13 -1.93
N SER A 52 -3.39 -8.14 -1.47
CA SER A 52 -3.69 -8.21 -0.03
C SER A 52 -3.28 -9.55 0.59
N MET A 53 -3.05 -9.58 1.91
CA MET A 53 -2.87 -10.83 2.68
C MET A 53 -4.04 -11.80 2.50
N LYS A 54 -5.26 -11.28 2.34
CA LYS A 54 -6.44 -12.09 2.07
C LYS A 54 -6.31 -12.77 0.71
N LEU A 55 -6.01 -11.99 -0.33
CA LEU A 55 -5.84 -12.52 -1.68
C LEU A 55 -4.71 -13.55 -1.75
N LEU A 56 -3.56 -13.28 -1.12
CA LEU A 56 -2.47 -14.26 -1.02
C LEU A 56 -2.87 -15.52 -0.25
N GLY A 57 -3.60 -15.37 0.85
CA GLY A 57 -4.11 -16.51 1.62
C GLY A 57 -5.09 -17.36 0.81
N ASP A 58 -6.03 -16.72 0.13
CA ASP A 58 -7.02 -17.37 -0.74
C ASP A 58 -6.33 -18.12 -1.89
N MET A 59 -5.33 -17.51 -2.55
CA MET A 59 -4.58 -18.13 -3.67
C MET A 59 -3.68 -19.31 -3.25
N LEU A 60 -3.12 -19.25 -2.05
CA LEU A 60 -2.20 -20.27 -1.54
C LEU A 60 -2.91 -21.30 -0.64
N GLU A 61 -4.23 -21.17 -0.47
CA GLU A 61 -5.04 -22.00 0.41
C GLU A 61 -4.53 -22.01 1.87
N VAL A 62 -4.04 -20.86 2.33
CA VAL A 62 -3.56 -20.66 3.71
C VAL A 62 -4.30 -19.54 4.40
N THR A 63 -4.35 -19.60 5.74
CA THR A 63 -4.97 -18.51 6.50
C THR A 63 -4.19 -17.20 6.33
N PRO A 64 -4.87 -16.03 6.23
CA PRO A 64 -4.19 -14.73 6.16
C PRO A 64 -3.27 -14.46 7.36
N ASN A 65 -3.53 -15.08 8.52
CA ASN A 65 -2.66 -15.02 9.69
C ASN A 65 -1.30 -15.69 9.44
N CYS A 66 -1.27 -16.81 8.72
CA CYS A 66 -0.02 -17.49 8.35
C CYS A 66 0.89 -16.54 7.54
N ILE A 67 0.31 -15.89 6.52
CA ILE A 67 1.01 -14.85 5.74
C ILE A 67 1.44 -13.68 6.64
N GLY A 68 0.59 -13.25 7.57
CA GLY A 68 0.89 -12.25 8.59
C GLY A 68 2.17 -12.52 9.37
N HIS A 69 2.28 -13.71 9.96
CA HIS A 69 3.44 -14.12 10.74
C HIS A 69 4.71 -14.20 9.88
N LEU A 70 4.62 -14.83 8.71
CA LEU A 70 5.73 -14.94 7.76
C LEU A 70 6.29 -13.57 7.35
N VAL A 71 5.38 -12.64 7.01
CA VAL A 71 5.75 -11.28 6.61
C VAL A 71 6.39 -10.53 7.77
N ALA A 72 5.90 -10.71 9.00
CA ALA A 72 6.46 -10.04 10.17
C ALA A 72 7.89 -10.49 10.49
N GLU A 73 8.19 -11.79 10.35
CA GLU A 73 9.53 -12.34 10.50
C GLU A 73 10.48 -11.82 9.42
N THR A 74 10.07 -11.96 8.16
CA THR A 74 10.94 -11.68 7.00
C THR A 74 11.14 -10.19 6.78
N ARG A 75 10.14 -9.34 7.11
CA ARG A 75 10.25 -7.88 6.99
C ARG A 75 11.40 -7.33 7.81
N ARG A 76 11.55 -7.77 9.07
CA ARG A 76 12.63 -7.27 9.94
C ARG A 76 13.99 -7.56 9.33
N VAL A 77 14.17 -8.76 8.78
CA VAL A 77 15.40 -9.12 8.08
C VAL A 77 15.65 -8.21 6.88
N LEU A 78 14.63 -7.93 6.06
CA LEU A 78 14.77 -7.00 4.93
C LEU A 78 15.09 -5.56 5.37
N GLU A 79 14.42 -5.07 6.40
CA GLU A 79 14.65 -3.73 6.98
C GLU A 79 16.07 -3.60 7.55
N ASP A 80 16.55 -4.61 8.27
CA ASP A 80 17.91 -4.66 8.82
C ASP A 80 18.99 -4.59 7.72
N HIS A 81 18.66 -5.05 6.50
CA HIS A 81 19.53 -4.98 5.32
C HIS A 81 19.26 -3.74 4.45
N GLY A 82 18.45 -2.79 4.93
CA GLY A 82 18.13 -1.55 4.21
C GLY A 82 17.23 -1.72 3.00
N HIS A 83 16.58 -2.88 2.84
CA HIS A 83 15.65 -3.11 1.73
C HIS A 83 14.29 -2.49 2.02
N GLN A 84 13.99 -1.40 1.30
CA GLN A 84 12.67 -0.78 1.27
C GLN A 84 12.08 -0.91 -0.13
N PRO A 85 11.38 -2.02 -0.43
CA PRO A 85 10.78 -2.22 -1.74
C PRO A 85 9.62 -1.24 -1.87
N GLY A 86 9.83 -0.18 -2.64
CA GLY A 86 8.79 0.82 -2.93
C GLY A 86 7.53 0.20 -3.53
N HIS A 87 6.48 1.00 -3.74
CA HIS A 87 5.20 0.46 -4.21
C HIS A 87 5.28 -0.10 -5.63
N ALA A 88 4.57 -1.19 -5.87
CA ALA A 88 4.34 -1.70 -7.21
C ALA A 88 3.42 -0.73 -7.99
N PRO A 89 3.62 -0.62 -9.31
CA PRO A 89 2.78 0.21 -10.17
C PRO A 89 1.35 -0.34 -10.25
N SER A 90 1.18 -1.66 -10.18
CA SER A 90 -0.10 -2.34 -10.26
C SER A 90 -0.48 -3.01 -8.95
N ARG A 91 -1.78 -2.99 -8.65
CA ARG A 91 -2.40 -3.69 -7.53
C ARG A 91 -3.51 -4.60 -8.01
N PHE A 92 -3.66 -5.73 -7.34
CA PHE A 92 -4.63 -6.75 -7.67
C PHE A 92 -5.53 -7.03 -6.47
N THR A 93 -6.83 -6.97 -6.71
CA THR A 93 -7.86 -7.24 -5.69
C THR A 93 -8.51 -8.60 -5.86
N THR A 94 -8.28 -9.27 -6.99
CA THR A 94 -8.77 -10.61 -7.32
C THR A 94 -7.63 -11.48 -7.84
N ALA A 95 -7.76 -12.79 -7.69
CA ALA A 95 -6.79 -13.76 -8.18
C ALA A 95 -6.77 -13.75 -9.72
N ASP A 96 -7.95 -13.72 -10.34
CA ASP A 96 -8.11 -13.68 -11.79
C ASP A 96 -7.37 -12.50 -12.44
N ALA A 97 -7.44 -11.31 -11.84
CA ALA A 97 -6.73 -10.15 -12.37
C ALA A 97 -5.21 -10.28 -12.25
N LEU A 98 -4.72 -10.92 -11.18
CA LEU A 98 -3.29 -11.20 -11.01
C LEU A 98 -2.82 -12.26 -12.01
N MET A 99 -3.58 -13.35 -12.17
CA MET A 99 -3.28 -14.42 -13.13
C MET A 99 -3.33 -13.91 -14.56
N ALA A 100 -4.37 -13.16 -14.94
CA ALA A 100 -4.45 -12.53 -16.26
C ALA A 100 -3.24 -11.63 -16.54
N PHE A 101 -2.81 -10.81 -15.57
CA PHE A 101 -1.60 -10.00 -15.74
C PHE A 101 -0.33 -10.85 -15.92
N LEU A 102 -0.20 -11.98 -15.21
CA LEU A 102 0.94 -12.87 -15.38
C LEU A 102 0.93 -13.59 -16.73
N ASP A 103 -0.25 -13.95 -17.23
CA ASP A 103 -0.41 -14.71 -18.47
C ASP A 103 -0.34 -13.84 -19.73
N THR A 104 -0.99 -12.68 -19.71
CA THR A 104 -1.17 -11.83 -20.90
C THR A 104 -0.47 -10.48 -20.80
N ALA A 105 0.24 -10.20 -19.70
CA ALA A 105 0.80 -8.89 -19.37
C ALA A 105 -0.27 -7.78 -19.35
N GLU A 106 -1.55 -8.13 -19.16
CA GLU A 106 -2.62 -7.16 -19.19
C GLU A 106 -2.64 -6.29 -17.92
N THR A 107 -2.27 -5.02 -18.06
CA THR A 107 -2.33 -4.05 -16.96
C THR A 107 -3.76 -3.90 -16.42
N PRO A 108 -3.99 -4.01 -15.10
CA PRO A 108 -5.32 -3.84 -14.52
C PRO A 108 -5.96 -2.49 -14.87
N THR A 109 -7.26 -2.48 -15.13
CA THR A 109 -8.03 -1.26 -15.45
C THR A 109 -7.77 -0.12 -14.47
N ARG A 110 -7.71 -0.43 -13.16
CA ARG A 110 -7.42 0.57 -12.13
C ARG A 110 -6.03 1.20 -12.29
N THR A 111 -5.03 0.42 -12.67
CA THR A 111 -3.69 0.93 -12.95
C THR A 111 -3.70 1.89 -14.14
N ARG A 112 -4.35 1.50 -15.25
CA ARG A 112 -4.49 2.34 -16.46
C ARG A 112 -5.16 3.68 -16.14
N ILE A 113 -6.28 3.65 -15.41
CA ILE A 113 -6.99 4.85 -14.94
C ILE A 113 -6.04 5.74 -14.12
N MET A 114 -5.30 5.16 -13.17
CA MET A 114 -4.39 5.93 -12.35
C MET A 114 -3.20 6.49 -13.13
N GLU A 115 -2.72 5.81 -14.17
CA GLU A 115 -1.69 6.31 -15.07
C GLU A 115 -2.17 7.52 -15.88
N SER A 116 -3.41 7.47 -16.39
CA SER A 116 -4.08 8.59 -17.04
C SER A 116 -4.27 9.76 -16.06
N LEU A 117 -4.80 9.52 -14.86
CA LEU A 117 -5.00 10.57 -13.84
C LEU A 117 -3.69 11.18 -13.32
N SER A 118 -2.58 10.46 -13.45
CA SER A 118 -1.23 10.95 -13.11
C SER A 118 -0.58 11.78 -14.23
N HIS A 119 -1.30 12.06 -15.33
CA HIS A 119 -0.75 12.81 -16.45
C HIS A 119 -0.35 14.24 -16.04
N PRO A 120 0.83 14.75 -16.47
CA PRO A 120 1.30 16.09 -16.09
C PRO A 120 0.33 17.23 -16.39
N ARG A 121 -0.45 17.12 -17.45
CA ARG A 121 -1.51 18.10 -17.77
C ARG A 121 -2.57 18.22 -16.68
N LEU A 122 -2.88 17.12 -16.00
CA LEU A 122 -3.87 17.08 -14.93
C LEU A 122 -3.23 17.44 -13.58
N THR A 123 -2.08 16.86 -13.26
CA THR A 123 -1.42 17.06 -11.95
C THR A 123 -0.64 18.38 -11.88
N GLY A 124 -0.24 18.94 -13.03
CA GLY A 124 0.73 20.02 -13.19
C GLY A 124 2.10 19.69 -12.61
N MET A 125 2.45 18.41 -12.53
CA MET A 125 3.73 17.89 -12.09
C MET A 125 4.20 16.84 -13.09
N SER A 126 5.50 16.75 -13.34
CA SER A 126 6.04 15.59 -14.06
C SER A 126 5.73 14.30 -13.29
N ARG A 127 5.72 13.16 -14.00
CA ARG A 127 5.51 11.85 -13.36
C ARG A 127 6.56 11.57 -12.27
N ALA A 128 7.81 11.98 -12.52
CA ALA A 128 8.91 11.82 -11.57
C ALA A 128 8.72 12.66 -10.29
N GLU A 129 8.29 13.92 -10.42
CA GLU A 129 7.98 14.80 -9.28
C GLU A 129 6.81 14.25 -8.45
N LEU A 130 5.76 13.78 -9.12
CA LEU A 130 4.62 13.16 -8.46
C LEU A 130 5.03 11.90 -7.70
N ASP A 131 5.87 11.05 -8.29
CA ASP A 131 6.37 9.84 -7.62
C ASP A 131 7.30 10.17 -6.45
N ALA A 132 8.15 11.18 -6.58
CA ALA A 132 8.99 11.67 -5.50
C ALA A 132 8.14 12.25 -4.35
N LEU A 133 7.08 12.99 -4.68
CA LEU A 133 6.13 13.50 -3.71
C LEU A 133 5.41 12.37 -2.97
N ALA A 134 4.90 11.38 -3.70
CA ALA A 134 4.24 10.22 -3.11
C ALA A 134 5.17 9.47 -2.15
N ARG A 135 6.42 9.21 -2.56
CA ARG A 135 7.45 8.58 -1.69
C ARG A 135 7.73 9.42 -0.43
N ARG A 136 7.89 10.73 -0.58
CA ARG A 136 8.14 11.64 0.56
C ARG A 136 6.98 11.65 1.56
N LEU A 137 5.74 11.54 1.08
CA LEU A 137 4.56 11.57 1.95
C LEU A 137 4.20 10.21 2.56
N ALA A 138 4.63 9.10 1.96
CA ALA A 138 4.23 7.75 2.39
C ALA A 138 4.45 7.48 3.89
N PRO A 139 5.63 7.78 4.51
CA PRO A 139 5.83 7.54 5.94
C PRO A 139 4.84 8.34 6.81
N ARG A 140 4.53 9.57 6.41
CA ARG A 140 3.58 10.44 7.13
C ARG A 140 2.15 9.95 6.99
N GLN A 141 1.77 9.44 5.81
CA GLN A 141 0.46 8.82 5.59
C GLN A 141 0.27 7.59 6.51
N VAL A 142 1.27 6.71 6.58
CA VAL A 142 1.24 5.54 7.47
C VAL A 142 1.10 5.96 8.93
N ALA A 143 1.87 6.96 9.37
CA ALA A 143 1.78 7.48 10.73
C ALA A 143 0.40 8.09 11.06
N GLN A 144 -0.22 8.82 10.12
CA GLN A 144 -1.58 9.36 10.30
C GLN A 144 -2.62 8.23 10.47
N VAL A 145 -2.53 7.19 9.65
CA VAL A 145 -3.46 6.05 9.69
C VAL A 145 -3.32 5.29 11.01
N GLU A 146 -2.09 5.07 11.47
CA GLU A 146 -1.85 4.44 12.77
C GLU A 146 -2.34 5.32 13.91
N ARG A 147 -2.11 6.64 13.88
CA ARG A 147 -2.62 7.58 14.90
C ARG A 147 -4.15 7.58 14.96
N ALA A 148 -4.83 7.63 13.82
CA ALA A 148 -6.29 7.56 13.76
C ALA A 148 -6.82 6.20 14.26
N SER A 149 -6.07 5.12 14.01
CA SER A 149 -6.42 3.79 14.50
C SER A 149 -6.17 3.67 16.01
N TYR A 150 -5.08 4.23 16.52
CA TYR A 150 -4.80 4.34 17.95
C TYR A 150 -5.89 5.13 18.67
N GLN A 151 -6.27 6.30 18.17
CA GLN A 151 -7.33 7.13 18.75
C GLN A 151 -8.67 6.39 18.83
N ARG A 152 -9.01 5.61 17.80
CA ARG A 152 -10.23 4.77 17.80
C ARG A 152 -10.15 3.59 18.76
N ARG A 153 -8.96 3.01 18.93
CA ARG A 153 -8.73 1.88 19.86
C ARG A 153 -8.58 2.33 21.31
N GLY A 154 -8.10 3.55 21.55
CA GLY A 154 -7.80 4.08 22.88
C GLY A 154 -6.57 3.48 23.56
N ALA A 155 -5.83 2.60 22.90
CA ALA A 155 -4.69 1.88 23.49
C ALA A 155 -3.68 1.42 22.43
N ASP A 156 -2.48 1.11 22.92
CA ASP A 156 -1.41 0.51 22.13
C ASP A 156 -1.86 -0.79 21.49
N ARG A 157 -1.26 -1.07 20.34
CA ARG A 157 -1.56 -2.25 19.56
C ARG A 157 -1.07 -3.49 20.29
N GLN A 158 -1.94 -4.48 20.48
CA GLN A 158 -1.47 -5.79 20.94
C GLN A 158 -0.63 -6.47 19.86
N PRO A 159 0.56 -7.02 20.19
CA PRO A 159 1.39 -7.77 19.25
C PRO A 159 0.57 -8.88 18.55
N GLY A 160 0.63 -8.94 17.21
CA GLY A 160 -0.10 -9.94 16.41
C GLY A 160 -1.50 -9.53 15.94
N SER A 161 -2.07 -8.42 16.44
CA SER A 161 -3.36 -7.93 15.94
C SER A 161 -3.20 -7.26 14.55
N ARG A 162 -3.70 -7.90 13.47
CA ARG A 162 -3.92 -7.39 12.09
C ARG A 162 -3.07 -6.22 11.59
N SER A 163 -1.75 -6.32 11.56
CA SER A 163 -0.94 -5.37 10.79
C SER A 163 -1.10 -5.68 9.30
N GLY A 164 -2.09 -5.04 8.67
CA GLY A 164 -2.25 -5.00 7.23
C GLY A 164 -1.63 -3.69 6.72
N VAL A 165 -0.70 -3.76 5.77
CA VAL A 165 -0.29 -2.67 4.86
C VAL A 165 -1.36 -2.47 3.78
N PHE A 166 -2.31 -3.41 3.69
CA PHE A 166 -3.46 -3.43 2.77
C PHE A 166 -4.84 -2.96 3.29
N PRO A 167 -4.99 -2.00 4.23
CA PRO A 167 -6.31 -1.67 4.74
C PRO A 167 -7.06 -0.63 3.89
N GLN A 168 -6.49 -0.13 2.79
CA GLN A 168 -7.02 1.03 2.08
C GLN A 168 -7.40 0.73 0.62
N LYS A 169 -8.59 1.17 0.21
CA LYS A 169 -9.06 1.09 -1.19
C LYS A 169 -8.21 1.91 -2.17
N LEU A 170 -7.53 2.93 -1.64
CA LEU A 170 -6.57 3.76 -2.34
C LEU A 170 -5.22 3.57 -1.67
N GLY A 171 -4.18 3.17 -2.39
CA GLY A 171 -2.84 3.16 -1.81
C GLY A 171 -2.15 4.52 -1.89
N ASP A 172 -0.97 4.63 -1.27
CA ASP A 172 -0.35 5.93 -0.92
C ASP A 172 -0.14 6.88 -2.11
N ARG A 173 0.26 6.35 -3.27
CA ARG A 173 0.39 7.14 -4.52
C ARG A 173 -0.97 7.60 -5.06
N GLU A 174 -1.95 6.70 -5.09
CA GLU A 174 -3.30 7.01 -5.60
C GLU A 174 -3.95 8.10 -4.75
N ARG A 175 -3.75 8.03 -3.43
CA ARG A 175 -4.22 9.03 -2.48
C ARG A 175 -3.68 10.42 -2.78
N VAL A 176 -2.38 10.52 -3.10
CA VAL A 176 -1.74 11.79 -3.48
C VAL A 176 -2.29 12.30 -4.81
N VAL A 177 -2.42 11.46 -5.84
CA VAL A 177 -2.97 11.85 -7.15
C VAL A 177 -4.37 12.42 -7.00
N VAL A 178 -5.27 11.66 -6.37
CA VAL A 178 -6.68 12.05 -6.22
C VAL A 178 -6.81 13.34 -5.40
N ALA A 179 -5.99 13.50 -4.35
CA ALA A 179 -5.94 14.74 -3.57
C ALA A 179 -5.47 15.93 -4.42
N ILE A 180 -4.41 15.77 -5.23
CA ILE A 180 -3.91 16.82 -6.12
C ILE A 180 -4.99 17.25 -7.11
N LEU A 181 -5.65 16.32 -7.79
CA LEU A 181 -6.69 16.66 -8.78
C LEU A 181 -7.83 17.47 -8.16
N TYR A 182 -8.28 17.08 -6.96
CA TYR A 182 -9.30 17.82 -6.24
C TYR A 182 -8.81 19.21 -5.77
N LEU A 183 -7.60 19.30 -5.21
CA LEU A 183 -7.03 20.56 -4.71
C LEU A 183 -6.73 21.55 -5.84
N ARG A 184 -6.40 21.03 -7.04
CA ARG A 184 -6.31 21.82 -8.28
C ARG A 184 -7.66 22.27 -8.82
N ARG A 185 -8.78 21.83 -8.23
CA ARG A 185 -10.16 22.14 -8.64
C ARG A 185 -10.52 21.63 -10.04
N LEU A 186 -9.84 20.57 -10.51
CA LEU A 186 -10.11 19.97 -11.82
C LEU A 186 -11.47 19.31 -11.92
N CYS A 187 -11.97 18.74 -10.83
CA CYS A 187 -13.22 17.99 -10.79
C CYS A 187 -13.77 17.94 -9.35
N THR A 188 -14.99 17.42 -9.19
CA THR A 188 -15.60 17.18 -7.88
C THR A 188 -15.17 15.82 -7.31
N LEU A 189 -15.43 15.62 -6.01
CA LEU A 189 -15.26 14.30 -5.38
C LEU A 189 -16.14 13.23 -6.02
N ASP A 190 -17.31 13.62 -6.53
CA ASP A 190 -18.26 12.72 -7.20
C ASP A 190 -17.70 12.23 -8.54
N ILE A 191 -17.11 13.11 -9.34
CA ILE A 191 -16.43 12.72 -10.59
C ILE A 191 -15.25 11.77 -10.30
N LEU A 192 -14.46 12.03 -9.25
CA LEU A 192 -13.37 11.13 -8.87
C LEU A 192 -13.88 9.78 -8.38
N ALA A 193 -15.02 9.74 -7.68
CA ALA A 193 -15.66 8.48 -7.28
C ALA A 193 -16.15 7.69 -8.49
N ASP A 194 -16.77 8.38 -9.45
CA ASP A 194 -17.26 7.82 -10.70
C ASP A 194 -16.13 7.21 -11.54
N VAL A 195 -15.04 7.97 -11.78
CA VAL A 195 -13.85 7.48 -12.51
C VAL A 195 -13.24 6.24 -11.86
N LEU A 196 -13.21 6.18 -10.53
CA LEU A 196 -12.58 5.07 -9.81
C LEU A 196 -13.50 3.86 -9.63
N GLY A 197 -14.82 4.04 -9.78
CA GLY A 197 -15.88 3.01 -9.73
C GLY A 197 -16.11 2.33 -8.38
N ASN A 198 -15.06 2.04 -7.62
CA ASN A 198 -15.11 1.24 -6.38
C ASN A 198 -14.77 2.04 -5.10
N VAL A 199 -14.52 3.35 -5.25
CA VAL A 199 -14.19 4.27 -4.15
C VAL A 199 -15.30 5.27 -3.95
N SER A 200 -15.85 5.38 -2.73
CA SER A 200 -16.93 6.32 -2.45
C SER A 200 -16.43 7.77 -2.37
N ARG A 201 -17.31 8.72 -2.71
CA ARG A 201 -17.11 10.17 -2.49
C ARG A 201 -16.60 10.50 -1.08
N SER A 202 -17.18 9.86 -0.05
CA SER A 202 -16.76 10.05 1.35
C SER A 202 -15.33 9.56 1.61
N SER A 203 -14.93 8.43 1.02
CA SER A 203 -13.57 7.91 1.11
C SER A 203 -12.57 8.89 0.48
N ILE A 204 -12.91 9.45 -0.68
CA ILE A 204 -12.07 10.45 -1.36
C ILE A 204 -11.99 11.74 -0.54
N GLY A 205 -13.10 12.20 0.03
CA GLY A 205 -13.12 13.35 0.94
C GLY A 205 -12.21 13.16 2.17
N ASN A 206 -12.16 11.95 2.74
CA ASN A 206 -11.23 11.61 3.82
C ASN A 206 -9.78 11.72 3.35
N VAL A 207 -9.46 11.15 2.19
CA VAL A 207 -8.12 11.25 1.60
C VAL A 207 -7.69 12.70 1.41
N VAL A 208 -8.55 13.55 0.86
CA VAL A 208 -8.25 14.98 0.69
C VAL A 208 -7.97 15.65 2.05
N ARG A 209 -8.77 15.36 3.07
CA ARG A 209 -8.56 15.91 4.43
C ARG A 209 -7.25 15.45 5.05
N GLU A 210 -6.82 14.22 4.78
CA GLU A 210 -5.58 13.64 5.28
C GLU A 210 -4.34 14.19 4.55
N ILE A 211 -4.40 14.34 3.22
CA ILE A 211 -3.26 14.75 2.38
C ILE A 211 -3.05 16.27 2.35
N ARG A 212 -4.12 17.07 2.37
CA ARG A 212 -4.04 18.54 2.31
C ARG A 212 -3.07 19.15 3.36
N PRO A 213 -3.14 18.81 4.66
CA PRO A 213 -2.20 19.37 5.63
C PRO A 213 -0.75 18.98 5.34
N LEU A 214 -0.50 17.74 4.90
CA LEU A 214 0.85 17.28 4.54
C LEU A 214 1.46 18.06 3.37
N LEU A 215 0.63 18.42 2.38
CA LEU A 215 1.04 19.28 1.27
C LEU A 215 1.24 20.73 1.72
N ALA A 216 0.38 21.24 2.59
CA ALA A 216 0.46 22.61 3.10
C ALA A 216 1.73 22.85 3.92
N GLU A 217 2.07 21.94 4.84
CA GLU A 217 3.29 21.98 5.64
C GLU A 217 4.56 22.03 4.77
N GLY A 218 4.57 21.30 3.66
CA GLY A 218 5.68 21.30 2.72
C GLY A 218 5.69 22.46 1.72
N ARG A 219 4.67 23.34 1.72
CA ARG A 219 4.42 24.35 0.66
C ARG A 219 4.31 23.74 -0.73
N LEU A 220 3.66 22.58 -0.83
CA LEU A 220 3.51 21.76 -2.04
C LEU A 220 2.08 21.74 -2.57
N LEU A 221 1.25 22.69 -2.13
CA LEU A 221 -0.11 22.80 -2.64
C LEU A 221 -0.05 23.16 -4.13
N PRO A 222 -0.70 22.37 -5.01
CA PRO A 222 -0.66 22.64 -6.43
C PRO A 222 -1.49 23.89 -6.76
N PRO A 223 -1.10 24.67 -7.77
CA PRO A 223 -1.90 25.82 -8.22
C PRO A 223 -3.24 25.34 -8.81
N PRO A 224 -4.31 26.15 -8.71
CA PRO A 224 -5.57 25.83 -9.38
C PRO A 224 -5.38 25.62 -10.88
N ALA A 225 -6.06 24.63 -11.43
CA ALA A 225 -6.13 24.43 -12.87
C ALA A 225 -7.07 25.46 -13.53
N THR A 226 -6.78 25.78 -14.79
CA THR A 226 -7.60 26.68 -15.61
C THR A 226 -8.90 26.01 -16.08
N THR A 227 -8.86 24.70 -16.31
CA THR A 227 -9.99 23.90 -16.79
C THR A 227 -10.65 23.13 -15.65
N ARG A 228 -11.97 22.93 -15.73
CA ARG A 228 -12.71 22.06 -14.81
C ARG A 228 -13.57 21.09 -15.61
N TYR A 229 -13.32 19.80 -15.42
CA TYR A 229 -14.06 18.70 -16.04
C TYR A 229 -15.35 18.40 -15.27
N ARG A 230 -16.41 18.05 -15.99
CA ARG A 230 -17.76 17.84 -15.43
C ARG A 230 -18.17 16.37 -15.42
N THR A 231 -17.48 15.52 -16.18
CA THR A 231 -17.73 14.08 -16.23
C THR A 231 -16.46 13.26 -16.08
N ALA A 232 -16.61 11.97 -15.73
CA ALA A 232 -15.50 11.02 -15.69
C ALA A 232 -14.86 10.84 -17.07
N THR A 233 -15.70 10.75 -18.11
CA THR A 233 -15.26 10.58 -19.50
C THR A 233 -14.43 11.76 -19.97
N GLU A 234 -14.86 12.99 -19.72
CA GLU A 234 -14.09 14.20 -20.06
C GLU A 234 -12.73 14.23 -19.36
N LEU A 235 -12.69 13.87 -18.07
CA LEU A 235 -11.44 13.87 -17.30
C LEU A 235 -10.45 12.82 -17.83
N LEU A 236 -10.93 11.64 -18.22
CA LEU A 236 -10.09 10.58 -18.79
C LEU A 236 -9.65 10.90 -20.23
N ALA A 237 -10.55 11.44 -21.07
CA ALA A 237 -10.20 11.91 -22.40
C ALA A 237 -9.10 12.98 -22.33
N ALA A 238 -9.20 13.89 -21.35
CA ALA A 238 -8.19 14.90 -21.14
C ALA A 238 -6.83 14.38 -20.64
N ALA A 239 -6.73 13.14 -20.19
CA ALA A 239 -5.42 12.52 -19.96
C ALA A 239 -4.80 11.99 -21.25
N ASN A 240 -5.63 11.61 -22.23
CA ASN A 240 -5.21 10.91 -23.44
C ASN A 240 -4.86 11.86 -24.59
N GLU A 241 -5.53 13.00 -24.74
CA GLU A 241 -5.19 13.97 -25.81
C GLU A 241 -3.76 14.55 -25.70
N GLY A 242 -3.07 14.33 -24.59
CA GLY A 242 -1.68 14.75 -24.39
C GLY A 242 -0.63 13.81 -25.00
N THR A 243 -1.01 12.64 -25.50
CA THR A 243 -0.07 11.70 -26.15
C THR A 243 0.13 11.96 -27.65
N ASP A 244 -0.74 12.78 -28.27
CA ASP A 244 -0.77 13.00 -29.73
C ASP A 244 -0.07 14.30 -30.17
N THR A 245 1.00 14.72 -29.49
CA THR A 245 1.89 15.77 -30.05
C THR A 245 3.13 15.12 -30.66
N PRO A 246 3.12 14.76 -31.96
CA PRO A 246 4.35 14.43 -32.65
C PRO A 246 5.18 15.70 -32.72
N THR A 247 6.36 15.67 -32.12
CA THR A 247 7.39 16.69 -32.32
C THR A 247 7.81 16.60 -33.79
N SER A 248 7.43 17.59 -34.60
CA SER A 248 8.10 17.87 -35.88
C SER A 248 9.34 18.69 -35.64
#